data_AF-A0A965TDG5-F1
#
_entry.id   AF-A0A965TDG5-F1
#
_cell.length_a   1.000
_cell.length_b   1.000
_cell.length_c   1.000
_cell.angle_alpha   90.00
_cell.angle_beta   90.00
_cell.angle_gamma   90.00
#
_symmetry.space_group_name_H-M   'P 1'
#
loop_
_entity.id
_entity.type
_entity.pdbx_description
1 polymer ?
#
loop_
_entity_poly.entity_id
_entity_poly.type
_entity_poly.pdbx_seq_one_letter_code
_entity_poly.pdbx_strand_id
1 'polypeptide(L)' 'MNILVINGPNLNLLGIREKYIYGEKTYKDLV' A
#
# COMPACT_ATOMS: atom_id res chain seq x y z
N MET A 1 -3.63 -20.05 -11.52
CA MET A 1 -4.68 -19.01 -11.61
C MET A 1 -3.96 -17.69 -11.84
N ASN A 2 -4.33 -16.96 -12.90
CA ASN A 2 -3.58 -15.77 -13.32
C ASN A 2 -4.44 -14.55 -13.03
N ILE A 3 -4.08 -13.80 -11.98
CA ILE A 3 -4.78 -12.60 -11.53
C ILE A 3 -3.78 -11.45 -11.56
N LEU A 4 -4.18 -10.36 -12.22
CA LEU A 4 -3.46 -9.10 -12.22
C LEU A 4 -4.15 -8.14 -11.24
N VAL A 5 -3.36 -7.57 -10.32
CA VAL A 5 -3.81 -6.52 -9.40
C VAL A 5 -3.14 -5.21 -9.82
N ILE A 6 -3.94 -4.18 -10.09
CA ILE A 6 -3.46 -2.84 -10.45
C ILE A 6 -3.78 -1.91 -9.30
N ASN A 7 -2.74 -1.26 -8.77
CA ASN A 7 -2.87 -0.30 -7.68
C ASN A 7 -2.95 1.12 -8.24
N GLY A 8 -3.88 1.91 -7.71
CA GLY A 8 -4.06 3.31 -8.06
C GLY A 8 -2.93 4.22 -7.59
N PRO A 9 -2.96 5.51 -7.97
CA PRO A 9 -1.95 6.47 -7.58
C PRO A 9 -1.85 6.60 -6.05
N ASN A 10 -0.64 6.85 -5.56
CA ASN A 10 -0.31 7.10 -4.15
C ASN A 10 -0.43 5.91 -3.18
N LEU A 11 -0.87 4.72 -3.61
CA LEU A 11 -0.82 3.51 -2.75
C LEU A 11 0.61 3.15 -2.32
N ASN A 12 1.61 3.57 -3.10
CA ASN A 12 3.03 3.46 -2.74
C ASN A 12 3.43 4.28 -1.50
N LEU A 13 2.55 5.16 -0.99
CA LEU A 13 2.78 5.96 0.22
C LEU A 13 2.30 5.29 1.51
N LEU A 14 1.69 4.11 1.43
CA LEU A 14 1.30 3.35 2.62
C LEU A 14 2.52 3.12 3.54
N GLY A 15 2.33 3.36 4.83
CA GLY A 15 3.39 3.26 5.84
C GLY A 15 4.42 4.39 5.81
N ILE A 16 4.30 5.38 4.92
CA ILE A 16 5.19 6.57 4.86
C ILE A 16 4.53 7.78 5.54
N ARG A 17 3.25 8.03 5.23
CA ARG A 17 2.51 9.20 5.70
C ARG A 17 1.70 8.90 6.95
N GLU A 18 1.56 9.91 7.82
CA GLU A 18 0.68 9.94 9.01
C GLU A 18 0.28 8.54 9.54
N LYS A 19 1.24 7.75 10.03
CA LYS A 19 1.02 6.32 10.31
C LYS A 19 -0.10 6.03 11.32
N TYR A 20 -0.36 6.97 12.22
CA TYR A 20 -1.48 6.89 13.16
C TYR A 20 -2.86 6.98 12.47
N ILE A 21 -2.91 7.48 11.24
CA ILE A 21 -4.11 7.56 10.38
C ILE A 21 -4.14 6.37 9.40
N TYR A 22 -3.03 6.14 8.70
CA TYR A 22 -2.97 5.19 7.58
C TYR A 22 -2.47 3.78 7.95
N GLY A 23 -2.08 3.60 9.21
CA GLY A 23 -1.49 2.36 9.71
C GLY A 23 0.01 2.26 9.43
N GLU A 24 0.61 1.25 10.06
CA GLU A 24 2.05 0.98 9.96
C GLU A 24 2.43 0.12 8.75
N LYS A 25 1.46 -0.59 8.14
CA LYS A 25 1.72 -1.46 6.99
C LYS A 25 2.11 -0.64 5.77
N THR A 26 3.15 -1.11 5.09
CA THR A 26 3.74 -0.48 3.92
C THR A 26 3.16 -1.07 2.64
N TYR A 27 3.39 -0.40 1.52
CA TYR A 27 3.10 -0.97 0.20
C TYR A 27 3.86 -2.29 -0.06
N LYS A 28 5.06 -2.46 0.53
CA LYS A 28 5.84 -3.70 0.42
C LYS A 28 5.21 -4.86 1.18
N ASP A 29 4.40 -4.60 2.19
CA ASP A 29 3.68 -5.66 2.93
C ASP A 29 2.44 -6.16 2.19
N LEU A 30 2.00 -5.44 1.14
CA LEU A 30 0.85 -5.78 0.30
C LEU A 30 1.22 -6.69 -0.88
N VAL A 31 2.47 -6.61 -1.35
CA VAL A 31 2.96 -7.24 -2.59
C VAL A 31 3.87 -8.44 -2.35
#